data_AF-M7BF07-F1
#
_entry.id   AF-M7BF07-F1
#
_cell.length_a   1.000
_cell.length_b   1.000
_cell.length_c   1.000
_cell.angle_alpha   90.00
_cell.angle_beta   90.00
_cell.angle_gamma   90.00
#
_symmetry.space_group_name_H-M   'P 1'
#
loop_
_entity.id
_entity.type
_entity.pdbx_description
1 polymer ?
#
loop_
_entity_poly.entity_id
_entity_poly.type
_entity_poly.pdbx_seq_one_letter_code
_entity_poly.pdbx_strand_id
1 'polypeptide(L)'
;MLTNLSGQSIINLSYNPLECTCSNIGLITWYKQNMDKIEDPEGTVCCEPKSLAGAKLSTVTLSCGISVAGIVCAVLVLILLVAVILVWITRFLKRHYEQL
;
A
#
# COMPACT_ATOMS: atom_id res chain seq x y z
N MET A 1 -10.77 -9.28 13.53
CA MET A 1 -11.98 -10.13 13.56
C MET A 1 -12.16 -10.79 12.18
N LEU A 2 -11.28 -11.75 11.83
CA LEU A 2 -11.36 -12.61 10.63
C LEU A 2 -11.01 -14.08 10.96
N THR A 3 -10.67 -14.36 12.22
CA THR A 3 -10.18 -15.65 12.73
C THR A 3 -11.22 -16.77 12.68
N ASN A 4 -12.52 -16.44 12.55
CA ASN A 4 -13.60 -17.43 12.53
C ASN A 4 -13.90 -18.06 11.16
N LEU A 5 -13.27 -17.59 10.07
CA LEU A 5 -13.40 -18.20 8.73
C LEU A 5 -12.30 -19.23 8.46
N SER A 6 -11.44 -19.51 9.44
CA SER A 6 -10.30 -20.43 9.33
C SER A 6 -10.66 -21.91 9.54
N GLY A 7 -11.89 -22.21 9.97
CA GLY A 7 -12.33 -23.59 10.21
C GLY A 7 -12.82 -24.25 8.94
N GLN A 8 -11.93 -24.92 8.19
CA GLN A 8 -12.16 -26.01 7.22
C GLN A 8 -13.43 -25.97 6.33
N SER A 9 -14.01 -24.79 6.09
CA SER A 9 -15.22 -24.59 5.31
C SER A 9 -14.86 -23.95 3.97
N ILE A 10 -15.45 -24.49 2.91
CA ILE A 10 -15.50 -23.82 1.62
C ILE A 10 -16.51 -22.68 1.74
N ILE A 11 -16.13 -21.49 1.32
CA ILE A 11 -16.89 -20.24 1.47
C ILE A 11 -17.23 -19.73 0.07
N ASN A 12 -18.48 -19.31 -0.11
CA ASN A 12 -18.94 -18.66 -1.32
C ASN A 12 -19.08 -17.15 -1.09
N LEU A 13 -18.28 -16.37 -1.82
CA LEU A 13 -18.35 -14.90 -1.82
C LEU A 13 -18.86 -14.35 -3.16
N SER A 14 -19.23 -15.21 -4.10
CA SER A 14 -19.69 -14.79 -5.42
C SER A 14 -20.95 -13.95 -5.34
N TYR A 15 -21.09 -13.02 -6.29
CA TYR A 15 -22.26 -12.15 -6.42
C TYR A 15 -22.57 -11.30 -5.17
N ASN A 16 -21.62 -11.13 -4.25
CA ASN A 16 -21.72 -10.17 -3.16
C ASN A 16 -21.30 -8.77 -3.63
N PRO A 17 -21.90 -7.70 -3.08
CA PRO A 17 -21.50 -6.33 -3.39
C PRO A 17 -20.19 -5.97 -2.69
N LEU A 18 -19.08 -6.52 -3.17
CA LEU A 18 -17.77 -6.38 -2.53
C LEU A 18 -17.18 -4.99 -2.77
N GLU A 19 -16.80 -4.32 -1.69
CA GLU A 19 -16.08 -3.05 -1.73
C GLU A 19 -14.57 -3.27 -1.75
N CYS A 20 -13.97 -3.10 -2.91
CA CYS A 20 -12.53 -3.19 -3.17
C CYS A 20 -11.82 -1.87 -2.88
N THR A 21 -11.98 -1.38 -1.66
CA THR A 21 -11.33 -0.18 -1.14
C THR A 21 -10.37 -0.54 -0.01
N CYS A 22 -9.57 0.44 0.42
CA CYS A 22 -8.65 0.27 1.52
C CYS A 22 -9.33 -0.01 2.88
N SER A 23 -10.61 0.34 3.01
CA SER A 23 -11.42 -0.02 4.18
C SER A 23 -11.56 -1.53 4.36
N ASN A 24 -11.50 -2.31 3.26
CA ASN A 24 -11.65 -3.77 3.28
C ASN A 24 -10.37 -4.52 2.90
N ILE A 25 -9.19 -3.88 3.01
CA ILE A 25 -7.90 -4.49 2.63
C ILE A 25 -7.64 -5.81 3.37
N GLY A 26 -8.12 -5.95 4.60
CA GLY A 26 -8.01 -7.19 5.37
C GLY A 26 -8.75 -8.36 4.73
N LEU A 27 -9.99 -8.15 4.26
CA LEU A 27 -10.77 -9.17 3.55
C LEU A 27 -10.11 -9.54 2.23
N ILE A 28 -9.67 -8.55 1.44
CA ILE A 28 -9.02 -8.77 0.15
C ILE A 28 -7.72 -9.57 0.33
N THR A 29 -6.94 -9.24 1.35
CA THR A 29 -5.70 -9.96 1.68
C THR A 29 -5.99 -11.38 2.14
N TRP A 30 -6.96 -11.55 3.03
CA TRP A 30 -7.37 -12.87 3.52
C TRP A 30 -7.87 -13.76 2.37
N TYR A 31 -8.70 -13.20 1.48
CA TYR A 31 -9.21 -13.89 0.30
C TYR A 31 -8.08 -14.43 -0.57
N LYS A 32 -7.09 -13.59 -0.88
CA LYS A 32 -5.92 -13.99 -1.68
C LYS A 32 -5.09 -15.08 -1.01
N GLN A 33 -4.98 -15.06 0.32
CA GLN A 33 -4.24 -16.05 1.09
C GLN A 33 -4.98 -17.39 1.28
N ASN A 34 -6.30 -17.40 1.08
CA ASN A 34 -7.16 -18.57 1.32
C ASN A 34 -7.99 -18.92 0.07
N MET A 35 -7.43 -18.70 -1.13
CA MET A 35 -8.15 -18.98 -2.38
C MET A 35 -8.58 -20.44 -2.53
N ASP A 36 -7.86 -21.37 -1.90
CA ASP A 36 -8.21 -22.79 -1.81
C ASP A 36 -9.54 -23.06 -1.08
N LYS A 37 -10.04 -22.08 -0.32
CA LYS A 37 -11.30 -22.16 0.44
C LYS A 37 -12.46 -21.44 -0.24
N ILE A 38 -12.28 -20.94 -1.46
CA ILE A 38 -13.31 -20.17 -2.18
C ILE A 38 -13.99 -21.06 -3.21
N GLU A 39 -15.32 -21.20 -3.10
CA GLU A 39 -16.11 -22.07 -3.98
C GLU A 39 -16.08 -21.61 -5.44
N ASP A 40 -16.27 -20.31 -5.66
CA ASP A 40 -16.32 -19.70 -7.00
C ASP A 40 -15.47 -18.42 -7.05
N PRO A 41 -14.15 -18.56 -7.27
CA PRO A 41 -13.27 -17.40 -7.39
C PRO A 41 -13.58 -16.50 -8.58
N GLU A 42 -14.20 -17.05 -9.63
CA GLU A 42 -14.48 -16.37 -10.88
C GLU A 42 -15.66 -15.41 -10.74
N GLY A 43 -16.71 -15.81 -10.01
CA GLY A 43 -17.85 -14.96 -9.65
C GLY A 43 -17.60 -14.01 -8.48
N THR A 44 -16.45 -14.09 -7.82
CA THR A 44 -16.07 -13.18 -6.73
C THR A 44 -15.40 -11.92 -7.29
N VAL A 45 -16.23 -10.93 -7.63
CA VAL A 45 -15.82 -9.67 -8.26
C VAL A 45 -16.10 -8.46 -7.37
N CYS A 46 -15.36 -7.39 -7.59
CA CYS A 46 -15.60 -6.09 -6.96
C CYS A 46 -16.89 -5.45 -7.50
N CYS A 47 -17.68 -4.86 -6.61
CA CYS A 47 -18.83 -4.03 -6.95
C CYS A 47 -18.44 -2.54 -6.91
N GLU A 48 -17.72 -2.14 -5.87
CA GLU A 48 -17.19 -0.79 -5.69
C GLU A 48 -15.68 -0.84 -5.41
N PRO A 49 -14.92 0.24 -5.63
CA PRO A 49 -15.34 1.47 -6.32
C PRO A 49 -15.66 1.21 -7.79
N LYS A 50 -16.47 2.06 -8.43
CA LYS A 50 -16.80 1.96 -9.87
C LYS A 50 -15.60 1.76 -10.80
N SER A 51 -14.42 2.27 -10.46
CA SER A 51 -13.18 2.06 -11.24
C SER A 51 -12.67 0.61 -11.24
N LEU A 52 -13.11 -0.20 -10.27
CA LEU A 52 -12.76 -1.61 -10.12
C LEU A 52 -13.98 -2.52 -10.26
N ALA A 53 -15.16 -1.99 -10.55
CA ALA A 53 -16.39 -2.78 -10.69
C ALA A 53 -16.22 -3.88 -11.76
N GLY A 54 -16.58 -5.11 -11.41
CA GLY A 54 -16.43 -6.31 -12.25
C GLY A 54 -15.02 -6.91 -12.24
N ALA A 55 -14.02 -6.27 -11.65
CA ALA A 55 -12.69 -6.86 -11.53
C ALA A 55 -12.71 -8.03 -10.53
N LYS A 56 -12.04 -9.13 -10.85
CA LYS A 56 -11.90 -10.27 -9.94
C LYS A 56 -11.13 -9.86 -8.70
N LEU A 57 -11.65 -10.22 -7.52
CA LEU A 57 -11.05 -9.86 -6.23
C LEU A 57 -9.60 -10.35 -6.10
N SER A 58 -9.27 -11.49 -6.72
CA SER A 58 -7.91 -12.06 -6.76
C SER A 58 -6.89 -11.15 -7.47
N THR A 59 -7.33 -10.36 -8.46
CA THR A 59 -6.46 -9.54 -9.31
C THR A 59 -6.23 -8.13 -8.76
N VAL A 60 -7.12 -7.65 -7.90
CA VAL A 60 -7.08 -6.28 -7.39
C VAL A 60 -5.90 -6.07 -6.45
N THR A 61 -5.07 -5.07 -6.76
CA THR A 61 -3.95 -4.66 -5.90
C THR A 61 -4.19 -3.24 -5.45
N LEU A 62 -4.31 -3.04 -4.14
CA LEU A 62 -4.54 -1.73 -3.54
C LEU A 62 -3.28 -1.23 -2.84
N SER A 63 -3.00 0.07 -2.99
CA SER A 63 -1.98 0.77 -2.22
C SER A 63 -2.66 1.65 -1.17
N CYS A 64 -2.75 1.14 0.05
CA CYS A 64 -3.59 1.73 1.11
C CYS A 64 -2.84 2.60 2.12
N GLY A 65 -1.57 2.88 1.85
CA GLY A 65 -0.77 3.75 2.69
C GLY A 65 0.52 4.14 2.00
N ILE A 66 1.19 5.12 2.59
CA ILE A 66 2.57 5.43 2.24
C ILE A 66 3.43 4.34 2.88
N SER A 67 4.24 3.67 2.08
CA SER A 67 5.20 2.70 2.61
C SER A 67 6.07 3.37 3.67
N VAL A 68 6.19 2.77 4.86
CA VAL A 68 7.11 3.25 5.92
C VAL A 68 8.52 3.42 5.35
N ALA A 69 8.95 2.50 4.48
CA ALA A 69 10.21 2.60 3.76
C ALA A 69 10.28 3.84 2.86
N GLY A 70 9.17 4.20 2.20
CA GLY A 70 9.07 5.42 1.39
C GLY A 70 9.24 6.70 2.23
N ILE A 71 8.61 6.75 3.41
CA ILE A 71 8.77 7.88 4.35
C ILE A 71 10.23 7.99 4.80
N VAL A 72 10.82 6.88 5.25
CA VAL A 72 12.21 6.83 5.71
C VAL A 72 13.16 7.29 4.60
N CYS A 73 12.99 6.79 3.38
CA CYS A 73 13.79 7.22 2.23
C CYS A 73 13.67 8.72 1.98
N ALA A 74 12.45 9.28 1.99
CA ALA A 74 12.24 10.71 1.76
C ALA A 74 12.91 11.57 2.84
N VAL A 75 12.81 11.17 4.11
CA VAL A 75 13.46 11.87 5.23
C VAL A 75 14.99 11.83 5.10
N LEU A 76 15.57 10.68 4.75
CA LEU A 76 17.02 10.56 4.57
C LEU A 76 17.53 11.47 3.44
N VAL A 77 16.82 11.51 2.30
CA VAL A 77 17.16 12.41 1.19
C VAL A 77 17.11 13.87 1.64
N LEU A 78 16.08 14.27 2.38
CA LEU A 78 15.96 15.62 2.90
C LEU A 78 17.13 16.00 3.82
N ILE A 79 17.53 15.10 4.73
CA ILE A 79 18.68 15.31 5.62
C ILE A 79 19.97 15.50 4.82
N LEU A 80 20.20 14.66 3.80
CA LEU A 80 21.38 14.77 2.94
C LEU A 80 21.43 16.09 2.17
N LEU A 81 20.30 16.55 1.63
CA LEU A 81 20.22 17.84 0.94
C LEU A 81 20.55 19.01 1.87
N VAL A 82 20.00 19.00 3.09
CA VAL A 82 20.30 20.01 4.11
C VAL A 82 21.80 20.00 4.46
N ALA A 83 22.39 18.82 4.66
CA ALA A 83 23.81 18.70 4.95
C ALA A 83 24.69 19.25 3.82
N VAL A 84 24.36 18.95 2.56
CA VAL A 84 25.09 19.48 1.38
C VAL A 84 25.00 21.00 1.33
N ILE A 85 23.82 21.58 1.56
CA ILE A 85 23.61 23.03 1.58
C ILE A 85 24.44 23.68 2.69
N LEU A 86 24.44 23.14 3.90
CA LEU A 86 25.24 23.64 5.02
C LEU A 86 26.75 23.59 4.71
N VAL A 87 27.23 22.50 4.12
CA VAL A 87 28.62 22.38 3.68
C VAL A 87 28.96 23.42 2.60
N TRP A 88 28.05 23.65 1.66
CA TRP A 88 28.21 24.68 0.63
C TRP A 88 28.31 26.09 1.23
N ILE A 89 27.40 26.44 2.13
CA ILE A 89 27.36 27.75 2.80
C ILE A 89 28.64 27.97 3.61
N THR A 90 29.04 26.99 4.42
CA THR A 90 30.26 27.10 5.25
C THR A 90 31.51 27.25 4.40
N ARG A 91 31.62 26.52 3.27
CA ARG A 91 32.75 26.69 2.34
C ARG A 91 32.73 28.04 1.63
N PHE A 92 31.55 28.53 1.25
CA PHE A 92 31.39 29.84 0.63
C PHE A 92 31.81 30.97 1.59
N LEU A 93 31.30 30.95 2.82
CA LEU A 93 31.65 31.91 3.86
C LEU A 93 33.15 31.87 4.20
N LYS A 94 33.74 30.67 4.32
CA LYS A 94 35.18 30.54 4.56
C LYS A 94 36.01 31.16 3.44
N ARG A 95 35.67 30.89 2.17
CA ARG A 95 36.37 31.48 1.02
C ARG A 95 36.28 33.01 1.02
N HIS A 96 35.11 33.56 1.35
CA HIS A 96 34.93 35.00 1.40
C HIS A 96 35.71 35.65 2.56
N TYR A 97 35.85 34.97 3.69
CA TYR A 97 36.62 35.48 4.83
C TYR A 97 38.13 35.49 4.55
N GLU A 98 38.68 34.45 3.89
CA GLU A 98 40.10 34.38 3.50
C GLU A 98 40.48 35.38 2.38
N GLN A 99 39.50 36.03 1.75
CA GLN A 99 39.69 37.04 0.70
C GLN A 99 39.57 38.48 1.22
N LEU A 100 39.24 38.67 2.51
CA LEU A 100 39.19 39.97 3.20
C LEU A 100 40.51 40.22 3.95
#